data_AF-A0A8W8MS29-F1
#
_entry.id   AF-A0A8W8MS29-F1
#
_cell.length_a   1.000
_cell.length_b   1.000
_cell.length_c   1.000
_cell.angle_alpha   90.00
_cell.angle_beta   90.00
_cell.angle_gamma   90.00
#
_symmetry.space_group_name_H-M   'P 1'
#
loop_
_entity.id
_entity.type
_entity.pdbx_description
1 polymer ?
#
loop_
_entity_poly.entity_id
_entity_poly.type
_entity_poly.pdbx_seq_one_letter_code
_entity_poly.pdbx_strand_id
1 'polypeptide(L)'
;AESGLKLWITEFTLSDTDNNRKAANLEKVMTLLFSHPAVEGILLWGFWDQKIWHKDNALFTGTNITANAAGQKYLDLFHKTWKTYFTHNIQPGNTIQTHAFKGDYLLNIKKNGHLIHQEHFSLDSTAKDIIINLTNDHQDVSHISFG
;
A
#
# COMPACT_ATOMS: atom_id res chain seq x y z
N ALA A 1 7.97 0.72 -27.36
CA ALA A 1 8.46 2.09 -27.08
C ALA A 1 7.73 2.58 -25.84
N GLU A 2 8.45 2.81 -24.73
CA GLU A 2 7.91 3.60 -23.63
C GLU A 2 8.14 5.08 -23.94
N SER A 3 7.13 5.93 -23.76
CA SER A 3 7.23 7.35 -24.06
C SER A 3 8.10 8.12 -23.06
N GLY A 4 8.48 7.51 -21.93
CA GLY A 4 9.12 8.19 -20.79
C GLY A 4 8.20 9.17 -20.06
N LEU A 5 6.92 9.27 -20.45
CA LEU A 5 5.97 10.21 -19.90
C LEU A 5 5.28 9.64 -18.66
N LYS A 6 5.21 10.47 -17.63
CA LYS A 6 4.41 10.22 -16.42
C LYS A 6 2.93 10.34 -16.75
N LEU A 7 2.15 9.33 -16.37
CA LEU A 7 0.71 9.24 -16.61
C LEU A 7 -0.06 9.52 -15.32
N TRP A 8 -1.07 10.39 -15.44
CA TRP A 8 -2.09 10.60 -14.42
C TRP A 8 -3.43 10.16 -14.98
N ILE A 9 -4.07 9.22 -14.29
CA ILE A 9 -5.45 8.84 -14.59
C ILE A 9 -6.34 9.84 -13.87
N THR A 10 -6.66 10.94 -14.53
CA THR A 10 -7.31 12.10 -13.90
C THR A 10 -8.79 11.89 -13.60
N GLU A 11 -9.42 10.91 -14.25
CA GLU A 11 -10.80 10.51 -13.99
C GLU A 11 -10.95 9.00 -14.16
N PHE A 12 -11.08 8.28 -13.05
CA PHE A 12 -11.40 6.86 -13.05
C PHE A 12 -12.74 6.60 -12.36
N THR A 13 -13.67 6.00 -13.08
CA THR A 13 -15.01 5.63 -12.62
C THR A 13 -15.32 4.21 -13.03
N LEU A 14 -16.05 3.49 -12.18
CA LEU A 14 -16.74 2.26 -12.55
C LEU A 14 -18.22 2.38 -12.21
N SER A 15 -19.06 2.11 -13.19
CA SER A 15 -20.52 2.06 -13.03
C SER A 15 -20.98 0.62 -12.98
N ASP A 16 -21.66 0.24 -11.91
CA ASP A 16 -22.32 -1.05 -11.84
C ASP A 16 -23.42 -1.02 -10.77
N THR A 17 -24.59 -1.55 -11.10
CA THR A 17 -25.71 -1.69 -10.15
C THR A 17 -25.44 -2.80 -9.13
N ASP A 18 -24.56 -3.76 -9.44
CA ASP A 18 -24.08 -4.78 -8.51
C ASP A 18 -22.74 -4.33 -7.89
N ASN A 19 -22.78 -3.93 -6.62
CA ASN A 19 -21.61 -3.45 -5.91
C ASN A 19 -20.52 -4.52 -5.75
N ASN A 20 -20.84 -5.81 -5.75
CA ASN A 20 -19.84 -6.88 -5.66
C ASN A 20 -19.10 -7.05 -7.00
N ARG A 21 -19.83 -6.99 -8.11
CA ARG A 21 -19.22 -6.98 -9.45
C ARG A 21 -18.37 -5.72 -9.66
N LYS A 22 -18.86 -4.56 -9.18
CA LYS A 22 -18.08 -3.30 -9.14
C LYS A 22 -16.79 -3.48 -8.36
N ALA A 23 -16.85 -4.10 -7.17
CA ALA A 23 -15.68 -4.34 -6.34
C ALA A 23 -14.63 -5.20 -7.05
N ALA A 24 -15.04 -6.31 -7.67
CA ALA A 24 -14.13 -7.18 -8.41
C ALA A 24 -13.48 -6.47 -9.61
N ASN A 25 -14.23 -5.63 -10.32
CA ASN A 25 -13.69 -4.85 -11.44
C ASN A 25 -12.79 -3.71 -10.96
N LEU A 26 -13.14 -3.06 -9.83
CA LEU A 26 -12.33 -2.03 -9.20
C LEU A 26 -10.95 -2.57 -8.84
N GLU A 27 -10.90 -3.74 -8.18
CA GLU A 27 -9.65 -4.43 -7.85
C GLU A 27 -8.79 -4.70 -9.07
N LYS A 28 -9.37 -5.23 -10.15
CA LYS A 28 -8.63 -5.54 -11.38
C LYS A 28 -8.02 -4.29 -12.01
N VAL A 29 -8.83 -3.24 -12.22
CA VAL A 29 -8.37 -2.03 -12.91
C VAL A 29 -7.39 -1.24 -12.04
N MET A 30 -7.69 -1.08 -10.75
CA MET A 30 -6.80 -0.40 -9.81
C MET A 30 -5.46 -1.12 -9.70
N THR A 31 -5.45 -2.45 -9.62
CA THR A 31 -4.19 -3.23 -9.59
C THR A 31 -3.42 -3.11 -10.89
N LEU A 32 -4.09 -3.14 -12.05
CA LEU A 32 -3.44 -2.93 -13.35
C LEU A 32 -2.76 -1.56 -13.41
N LEU A 33 -3.48 -0.49 -13.04
CA LEU A 33 -2.96 0.88 -13.07
C LEU A 33 -1.82 1.06 -12.07
N PHE A 34 -1.98 0.57 -10.84
CA PHE A 34 -0.95 0.62 -9.80
C PHE A 34 0.33 -0.12 -10.20
N SER A 35 0.21 -1.20 -10.97
CA SER A 35 1.34 -2.03 -11.42
C SER A 35 2.10 -1.42 -12.61
N HIS A 36 1.55 -0.40 -13.28
CA HIS A 36 2.16 0.18 -14.46
C HIS A 36 3.20 1.26 -14.05
N PRO A 37 4.49 1.12 -14.42
CA PRO A 37 5.56 2.00 -13.91
C PRO A 37 5.43 3.48 -14.30
N ALA A 38 4.71 3.79 -15.38
CA ALA A 38 4.48 5.15 -15.83
C ALA A 38 3.31 5.84 -15.10
N VAL A 39 2.44 5.09 -14.41
CA VAL A 39 1.29 5.65 -13.69
C VAL A 39 1.76 6.20 -12.34
N GLU A 40 1.60 7.50 -12.17
CA GLU A 40 2.03 8.25 -10.97
C GLU A 40 0.85 8.66 -10.08
N GLY A 41 -0.38 8.59 -10.61
CA GLY A 41 -1.57 8.97 -9.87
C GLY A 41 -2.87 8.48 -10.52
N ILE A 42 -3.85 8.19 -9.67
CA ILE A 42 -5.22 7.82 -10.06
C ILE A 42 -6.17 8.69 -9.25
N LEU A 43 -7.01 9.46 -9.92
CA LEU A 43 -8.07 10.26 -9.32
C LEU A 43 -9.41 9.55 -9.56
N LEU A 44 -10.03 9.12 -8.47
CA LEU A 44 -11.33 8.47 -8.51
C LEU A 44 -12.46 9.49 -8.66
N TRP A 45 -13.29 9.28 -9.66
CA TRP A 45 -14.57 9.94 -9.79
C TRP A 45 -15.67 8.93 -9.46
N GLY A 46 -16.50 9.20 -8.45
CA GLY A 46 -17.32 8.14 -7.84
C GLY A 46 -17.30 8.07 -6.33
N PHE A 47 -16.79 9.08 -5.61
CA PHE A 47 -16.61 8.93 -4.16
C PHE A 47 -17.94 8.71 -3.42
N TRP A 48 -18.92 9.60 -3.56
CA TRP A 48 -20.09 9.63 -2.67
C TRP A 48 -21.42 9.83 -3.39
N ASP A 49 -22.42 9.02 -3.05
CA ASP A 49 -23.74 9.00 -3.69
C ASP A 49 -24.57 10.29 -3.52
N GLN A 50 -24.30 11.11 -2.50
CA GLN A 50 -25.02 12.36 -2.26
C GLN A 50 -24.48 13.53 -3.09
N LYS A 51 -23.32 13.38 -3.74
CA LYS A 51 -22.64 14.45 -4.50
C LYS A 51 -22.18 14.00 -5.88
N ILE A 52 -22.88 13.04 -6.48
CA ILE A 52 -22.58 12.52 -7.80
C ILE A 52 -23.82 12.50 -8.69
N TRP A 53 -23.63 12.72 -9.98
CA TRP A 53 -24.70 12.70 -10.97
C TRP A 53 -25.18 11.27 -11.29
N HIS A 54 -24.30 10.26 -11.16
CA HIS A 54 -24.60 8.85 -11.40
C HIS A 54 -24.33 8.01 -10.15
N LYS A 55 -25.39 7.60 -9.45
CA LYS A 55 -25.27 6.92 -8.14
C LYS A 55 -24.61 5.55 -8.22
N ASP A 56 -24.72 4.84 -9.34
CA ASP A 56 -24.09 3.53 -9.51
C ASP A 56 -22.56 3.60 -9.55
N ASN A 57 -22.00 4.81 -9.70
CA ASN A 57 -20.56 5.05 -9.62
C ASN A 57 -20.06 5.16 -8.18
N ALA A 58 -20.96 5.42 -7.22
CA ALA A 58 -20.59 5.72 -5.85
C ALA A 58 -19.84 4.54 -5.20
N LEU A 59 -18.80 4.84 -4.43
CA LEU A 59 -18.10 3.90 -3.55
C LEU A 59 -18.62 4.01 -2.11
N PHE A 60 -19.09 5.19 -1.71
CA PHE A 60 -19.65 5.48 -0.41
C PHE A 60 -21.08 5.99 -0.53
N THR A 61 -21.92 5.63 0.45
CA THR A 61 -23.36 5.84 0.41
C THR A 61 -23.90 6.45 1.70
N GLY A 62 -25.01 7.19 1.57
CA GLY A 62 -25.74 7.77 2.70
C GLY A 62 -25.02 8.93 3.40
N THR A 63 -25.69 9.56 4.35
CA THR A 63 -25.17 10.73 5.09
C THR A 63 -23.99 10.39 6.00
N ASN A 64 -23.87 9.12 6.39
CA ASN A 64 -22.79 8.63 7.25
C ASN A 64 -21.54 8.21 6.45
N ILE A 65 -21.55 8.36 5.12
CA ILE A 65 -20.43 8.01 4.22
C ILE A 65 -19.99 6.56 4.44
N THR A 66 -20.94 5.63 4.31
CA THR A 66 -20.69 4.20 4.51
C THR A 66 -20.22 3.56 3.20
N ALA A 67 -19.10 2.85 3.24
CA ALA A 67 -18.58 2.13 2.07
C ALA A 67 -19.58 1.05 1.61
N ASN A 68 -19.86 0.99 0.31
CA ASN A 68 -20.43 -0.22 -0.29
C ASN A 68 -19.33 -1.26 -0.55
N ALA A 69 -19.65 -2.40 -1.15
CA ALA A 69 -18.66 -3.44 -1.43
C ALA A 69 -17.45 -2.94 -2.25
N ALA A 70 -17.65 -2.04 -3.22
CA ALA A 70 -16.56 -1.46 -3.99
C ALA A 70 -15.74 -0.45 -3.17
N GLY A 71 -16.39 0.38 -2.35
CA GLY A 71 -15.69 1.26 -1.41
C GLY A 71 -14.88 0.48 -0.37
N GLN A 72 -15.40 -0.64 0.13
CA GLN A 72 -14.66 -1.49 1.06
C GLN A 72 -13.46 -2.14 0.37
N LYS A 73 -13.63 -2.61 -0.87
CA LYS A 73 -12.51 -3.14 -1.65
C LYS A 73 -11.44 -2.07 -1.91
N TYR A 74 -11.82 -0.83 -2.21
CA TYR A 74 -10.88 0.29 -2.28
C TYR A 74 -10.08 0.41 -0.97
N LEU A 75 -10.77 0.51 0.18
CA LEU A 75 -10.10 0.63 1.49
C LEU A 75 -9.17 -0.57 1.76
N ASP A 76 -9.58 -1.79 1.43
CA ASP A 76 -8.77 -2.99 1.60
C ASP A 76 -7.52 -3.00 0.71
N LEU A 77 -7.59 -2.46 -0.51
CA LEU A 77 -6.42 -2.33 -1.37
C LEU A 77 -5.38 -1.41 -0.73
N PHE A 78 -5.77 -0.19 -0.34
CA PHE A 78 -4.83 0.81 0.17
C PHE A 78 -4.36 0.56 1.61
N HIS A 79 -5.24 0.09 2.49
CA HIS A 79 -4.91 -0.04 3.91
C HIS A 79 -4.42 -1.43 4.29
N LYS A 80 -4.54 -2.43 3.41
CA LYS A 80 -4.15 -3.81 3.72
C LYS A 80 -3.30 -4.43 2.62
N THR A 81 -3.77 -4.42 1.38
CA THR A 81 -3.17 -5.20 0.28
C THR A 81 -1.86 -4.57 -0.21
N TRP A 82 -1.85 -3.25 -0.41
CA TRP A 82 -0.69 -2.50 -0.90
C TRP A 82 0.12 -1.89 0.25
N LYS A 83 0.28 -2.70 1.30
CA LYS A 83 1.18 -2.43 2.42
C LYS A 83 1.99 -3.68 2.70
N THR A 84 3.23 -3.49 3.12
CA THR A 84 4.09 -4.60 3.51
C THR A 84 4.26 -4.64 5.01
N TYR A 85 3.81 -5.74 5.61
CA TYR A 85 4.20 -6.12 6.97
C TYR A 85 5.26 -7.21 6.86
N PHE A 86 6.48 -6.90 7.29
CA PHE A 86 7.60 -7.82 7.26
C PHE A 86 8.08 -8.11 8.67
N THR A 87 8.38 -9.37 8.96
CA THR A 87 9.05 -9.78 10.21
C THR A 87 10.04 -10.88 9.90
N HIS A 88 11.25 -10.79 10.44
CA HIS A 88 12.29 -11.78 10.23
C HIS A 88 13.23 -11.90 11.43
N ASN A 89 13.81 -13.08 11.62
CA ASN A 89 14.85 -13.27 12.61
C ASN A 89 16.21 -12.95 12.00
N ILE A 90 17.02 -12.13 12.67
CA ILE A 90 18.32 -11.73 12.14
C ILE A 90 19.46 -12.37 12.94
N GLN A 91 20.62 -12.52 12.32
CA GLN A 91 21.86 -12.88 12.99
C GLN A 91 22.97 -11.92 12.51
N PRO A 92 24.05 -11.74 13.29
CA PRO A 92 25.12 -10.82 12.92
C PRO A 92 25.75 -11.23 11.57
N GLY A 93 25.94 -10.26 10.67
CA GLY A 93 26.51 -10.50 9.35
C GLY A 93 25.53 -10.97 8.26
N ASN A 94 24.24 -11.15 8.58
CA ASN A 94 23.24 -11.54 7.59
C ASN A 94 22.72 -10.34 6.78
N THR A 95 22.69 -10.49 5.46
CA THR A 95 21.92 -9.61 4.57
C THR A 95 20.53 -10.19 4.35
N ILE A 96 19.51 -9.33 4.39
CA ILE A 96 18.12 -9.70 4.14
C ILE A 96 17.63 -8.93 2.93
N GLN A 97 17.08 -9.66 1.96
CA GLN A 97 16.45 -9.08 0.79
C GLN A 97 14.96 -9.39 0.83
N THR A 98 14.14 -8.38 0.61
CA THR A 98 12.69 -8.52 0.55
C THR A 98 12.10 -7.53 -0.45
N HIS A 99 10.95 -7.88 -1.02
CA HIS A 99 10.15 -6.96 -1.82
C HIS A 99 9.06 -6.37 -0.94
N ALA A 100 8.85 -5.06 -1.09
CA ALA A 100 7.84 -4.34 -0.34
C ALA A 100 7.11 -3.34 -1.25
N PHE A 101 5.86 -3.02 -0.91
CA PHE A 101 5.09 -1.99 -1.59
C PHE A 101 5.67 -0.61 -1.30
N LYS A 102 5.47 0.32 -2.24
CA LYS A 102 5.78 1.75 -2.03
C LYS A 102 5.04 2.27 -0.81
N GLY A 103 5.69 3.14 -0.04
CA GLY A 103 5.08 3.75 1.12
C GLY A 103 6.09 4.13 2.20
N ASP A 104 5.56 4.70 3.27
CA ASP A 104 6.31 5.05 4.47
C ASP A 104 6.16 3.94 5.51
N TYR A 105 7.29 3.56 6.09
CA TYR A 105 7.39 2.44 7.02
C TYR A 105 8.11 2.83 8.29
N LEU A 106 7.78 2.12 9.37
CA LEU A 106 8.53 2.16 10.62
C LEU A 106 9.28 0.85 10.82
N LEU A 107 10.60 0.91 10.73
CA LEU A 107 11.49 -0.18 11.07
C LEU A 107 11.60 -0.29 12.59
N ASN A 108 11.43 -1.50 13.12
CA ASN A 108 11.66 -1.85 14.52
C ASN A 108 12.63 -3.03 14.61
N ILE A 109 13.62 -2.94 15.49
CA ILE A 109 14.56 -4.03 15.77
C ILE A 109 14.48 -4.36 17.25
N LYS A 110 14.35 -5.66 17.54
CA LYS A 110 14.19 -6.15 18.90
C LYS A 110 15.28 -7.15 19.27
N LYS A 111 15.75 -7.06 20.51
CA LYS A 111 16.62 -8.04 21.18
C LYS A 111 15.86 -8.58 22.38
N ASN A 112 15.68 -9.90 22.46
CA ASN A 112 14.90 -10.56 23.52
C ASN A 112 13.49 -9.95 23.73
N GLY A 113 12.84 -9.52 22.65
CA GLY A 113 11.51 -8.88 22.69
C GLY A 113 11.51 -7.38 23.00
N HIS A 114 12.63 -6.81 23.42
CA HIS A 114 12.77 -5.39 23.75
C HIS A 114 13.23 -4.60 22.52
N LEU A 115 12.58 -3.47 22.24
CA LEU A 115 12.96 -2.56 21.15
C LEU A 115 14.35 -1.95 21.44
N ILE A 116 15.28 -2.10 20.49
CA ILE A 116 16.64 -1.57 20.58
C ILE A 116 16.96 -0.53 19.50
N HIS A 117 16.21 -0.52 18.40
CA HIS A 117 16.34 0.47 17.32
C HIS A 117 14.99 0.68 16.65
N GLN A 118 14.73 1.93 16.26
CA GLN A 118 13.55 2.32 15.52
C GLN A 118 13.92 3.41 14.52
N GLU A 119 13.44 3.28 13.28
CA GLU A 119 13.78 4.23 12.21
C GLU A 119 12.65 4.32 11.18
N HIS A 120 12.39 5.53 10.68
CA HIS A 120 11.46 5.76 9.59
C HIS A 120 12.18 5.66 8.24
N PHE A 121 11.56 4.98 7.28
CA PHE A 121 12.04 4.98 5.90
C PHE A 121 10.88 4.93 4.91
N SER A 122 11.08 5.58 3.76
CA SER A 122 10.16 5.48 2.62
C SER A 122 10.73 4.57 1.54
N LEU A 123 9.86 3.85 0.84
CA LEU A 123 10.16 3.07 -0.36
C LEU A 123 9.43 3.67 -1.56
N ASP A 124 10.17 3.85 -2.66
CA ASP A 124 9.65 4.24 -3.97
C ASP A 124 9.90 3.12 -4.99
N SER A 125 9.96 3.44 -6.29
CA SER A 125 10.23 2.46 -7.34
C SER A 125 11.69 2.00 -7.41
N THR A 126 12.59 2.56 -6.59
CA THR A 126 14.02 2.26 -6.57
C THR A 126 14.36 1.31 -5.43
N ALA A 127 15.43 0.53 -5.61
CA ALA A 127 15.96 -0.29 -4.54
C ALA A 127 16.54 0.61 -3.45
N LYS A 128 16.28 0.26 -2.19
CA LYS A 128 16.78 1.00 -1.02
C LYS A 128 17.50 0.05 -0.08
N ASP A 129 18.78 0.33 0.14
CA ASP A 129 19.56 -0.35 1.16
C ASP A 129 19.38 0.36 2.50
N ILE A 130 19.07 -0.41 3.54
CA ILE A 130 18.97 0.08 4.92
C ILE A 130 20.07 -0.62 5.71
N ILE A 131 21.10 0.15 6.11
CA ILE A 131 22.24 -0.38 6.86
C ILE A 131 22.03 -0.06 8.34
N ILE A 132 21.88 -1.10 9.14
CA ILE A 132 21.70 -0.98 10.59
C ILE A 132 23.01 -1.35 11.28
N ASN A 133 23.58 -0.38 11.98
CA ASN A 133 24.75 -0.60 12.83
C ASN A 133 24.29 -0.71 14.30
N LEU A 134 24.32 -1.91 14.86
CA LEU A 134 23.99 -2.14 16.27
C LEU A 134 25.28 -2.09 17.09
N THR A 135 25.36 -1.21 18.10
CA THR A 135 26.56 -1.12 18.96
C THR A 135 26.51 -2.10 20.13
N ASN A 136 27.57 -2.90 20.28
CA ASN A 136 27.90 -3.85 21.36
C ASN A 136 27.04 -5.13 21.49
N ASP A 137 27.76 -6.23 21.68
CA ASP A 137 27.33 -7.62 21.89
C ASP A 137 26.14 -8.09 21.02
N HIS A 138 26.47 -8.47 19.78
CA HIS A 138 25.50 -8.92 18.79
C HIS A 138 24.92 -10.32 19.06
N GLN A 139 25.29 -10.94 20.19
CA GLN A 139 24.58 -12.11 20.70
C GLN A 139 23.10 -11.73 20.89
N ASP A 140 22.19 -12.55 20.37
CA ASP A 140 20.73 -12.50 20.61
C ASP A 140 19.90 -11.38 19.97
N VAL A 141 20.45 -10.58 19.03
CA VAL A 141 19.55 -9.78 18.17
C VAL A 141 18.77 -10.76 17.30
N SER A 142 17.46 -10.80 17.46
CA SER A 142 16.67 -11.91 16.95
C SER A 142 15.48 -11.49 16.12
N HIS A 143 15.16 -10.19 15.97
CA HIS A 143 13.97 -9.76 15.27
C HIS A 143 14.12 -8.39 14.57
N ILE A 144 13.74 -8.34 13.29
CA ILE A 144 13.47 -7.13 12.51
C ILE A 144 12.01 -7.16 12.09
N SER A 145 11.33 -6.00 12.14
CA SER A 145 9.98 -5.87 11.58
C SER A 145 9.73 -4.47 11.02
N PHE A 146 8.96 -4.36 9.94
CA PHE A 146 8.45 -3.08 9.43
C PHE A 146 7.03 -3.22 8.88
N GLY A 147 6.27 -2.14 8.94
CA GLY A 147 4.87 -2.05 8.48
C GLY A 147 4.26 -0.68 8.73
#